data_AF-A0A1Y5FAS5-F1
#
_entry.id   AF-A0A1Y5FAS5-F1
#
_cell.length_a   1.000
_cell.length_b   1.000
_cell.length_c   1.000
_cell.angle_alpha   90.00
_cell.angle_beta   90.00
_cell.angle_gamma   90.00
#
_symmetry.space_group_name_H-M   'P 1'
#
loop_
_entity.id
_entity.type
_entity.pdbx_description
1 polymer ?
#
loop_
_entity_poly.entity_id
_entity_poly.type
_entity_poly.pdbx_seq_one_letter_code
_entity_poly.pdbx_strand_id
1 'polypeptide(L)'
;MKYLIILKSVFNYSKLKSDEEIRFRLFNALKITSIPIITFVILSVLLSLFIKMDIVFFKAHGYANFEQFNEVFVDYILSQLLEYCAIITAFFFATLCFGIYLSELLLRPFKVIGDYCEAYVEGKKTSYDPDFFSDLKLLTRFSEWFFNTVDISLQNGKLNPIEVPDKFTRIHKPVFETGFFIQFSLLVLMSSICTAVLFYEIIGGVHQQVVKMAIEILPNNHEIQYFLLNQTTILNDILIGGLILHAVCYFLMGINLYQKVSAPAFGIFATMRSFIKGRYDSRVHLIGFYYLRPQCRKLNKYLAEIQKSVVNSDKSEDQD
;
A
#
# COMPACT_ATOMS: atom_id res chain seq x y z
N MET A 1 -4.26 -18.27 7.86
CA MET A 1 -5.21 -18.97 6.94
C MET A 1 -5.98 -18.01 6.01
N LYS A 2 -6.51 -16.86 6.48
CA LYS A 2 -7.24 -15.89 5.62
C LYS A 2 -6.41 -15.24 4.50
N TYR A 3 -5.12 -14.96 4.73
CA TYR A 3 -4.27 -14.28 3.74
C TYR A 3 -3.96 -15.12 2.48
N LEU A 4 -3.70 -16.42 2.61
CA LEU A 4 -3.46 -17.30 1.46
C LEU A 4 -4.68 -17.41 0.54
N ILE A 5 -5.88 -17.34 1.11
CA ILE A 5 -7.14 -17.31 0.35
C ILE A 5 -7.24 -16.02 -0.47
N ILE A 6 -6.84 -14.88 0.12
CA ILE A 6 -6.79 -13.59 -0.57
C ILE A 6 -5.75 -13.62 -1.69
N LEU A 7 -4.56 -14.17 -1.42
CA LEU A 7 -3.52 -14.30 -2.44
C LEU A 7 -4.03 -15.15 -3.63
N LYS A 8 -4.63 -16.31 -3.35
CA LYS A 8 -5.22 -17.18 -4.36
C LYS A 8 -6.36 -16.52 -5.13
N SER A 9 -7.15 -15.65 -4.50
CA SER A 9 -8.25 -14.96 -5.16
C SER A 9 -7.78 -13.83 -6.08
N VAL A 10 -6.68 -13.15 -5.72
CA VAL A 10 -6.08 -12.08 -6.53
C VAL A 10 -5.55 -12.61 -7.86
N PHE A 11 -4.97 -13.81 -7.88
CA PHE A 11 -4.47 -14.44 -9.11
C PHE A 11 -5.54 -15.22 -9.89
N ASN A 12 -6.82 -15.16 -9.47
CA ASN A 12 -7.92 -15.79 -10.20
C ASN A 12 -8.57 -14.79 -11.17
N TYR A 13 -8.37 -14.99 -12.47
CA TYR A 13 -8.84 -14.08 -13.53
C TYR A 13 -10.36 -13.82 -13.51
N SER A 14 -11.16 -14.86 -13.23
CA SER A 14 -12.63 -14.72 -13.16
C SER A 14 -13.05 -13.78 -12.03
N LYS A 15 -12.43 -13.95 -10.85
CA LYS A 15 -12.69 -13.09 -9.69
C LYS A 15 -12.16 -11.68 -9.89
N LEU A 16 -11.02 -11.52 -10.55
CA LEU A 16 -10.46 -10.20 -10.86
C LEU A 16 -11.41 -9.37 -11.73
N LYS A 17 -12.18 -9.99 -12.63
CA LYS A 17 -13.13 -9.27 -13.50
C LYS A 17 -14.36 -8.77 -12.73
N SER A 18 -14.86 -9.56 -11.77
CA SER A 18 -16.11 -9.28 -11.08
C SER A 18 -15.95 -8.54 -9.74
N ASP A 19 -14.87 -8.80 -9.00
CA ASP A 19 -14.69 -8.32 -7.64
C ASP A 19 -13.90 -6.98 -7.60
N GLU A 20 -14.59 -5.94 -7.14
CA GLU A 20 -14.03 -4.59 -6.99
C GLU A 20 -12.95 -4.49 -5.90
N GLU A 21 -13.04 -5.28 -4.83
CA GLU A 21 -12.04 -5.31 -3.77
C GLU A 21 -10.75 -5.99 -4.24
N ILE A 22 -10.87 -7.10 -4.98
CA ILE A 22 -9.71 -7.81 -5.52
C ILE A 22 -8.94 -6.92 -6.50
N ARG A 23 -9.66 -6.20 -7.38
CA ARG A 23 -9.03 -5.22 -8.29
C ARG A 23 -8.32 -4.11 -7.53
N PHE A 24 -8.92 -3.60 -6.46
CA PHE A 24 -8.27 -2.60 -5.61
C PHE A 24 -6.97 -3.13 -4.99
N ARG A 25 -6.99 -4.35 -4.44
CA ARG A 25 -5.79 -4.98 -3.88
C ARG A 25 -4.68 -5.12 -4.92
N LEU A 26 -5.00 -5.68 -6.09
CA LEU A 26 -4.00 -5.89 -7.13
C LEU A 26 -3.45 -4.58 -7.67
N PHE A 27 -4.31 -3.60 -7.95
CA PHE A 27 -3.88 -2.33 -8.55
C PHE A 27 -2.98 -1.52 -7.60
N ASN A 28 -3.30 -1.48 -6.31
CA ASN A 28 -2.45 -0.84 -5.33
C ASN A 28 -1.16 -1.62 -5.09
N ALA A 29 -1.21 -2.96 -5.10
CA ALA A 29 0.00 -3.77 -5.02
C ALA A 29 0.94 -3.52 -6.20
N LEU A 30 0.42 -3.51 -7.43
CA LEU A 30 1.19 -3.18 -8.63
C LEU A 30 1.79 -1.78 -8.57
N LYS A 31 1.04 -0.79 -8.07
CA LYS A 31 1.55 0.55 -7.84
C LYS A 31 2.73 0.58 -6.87
N ILE A 32 2.60 -0.11 -5.73
CA ILE A 32 3.66 -0.22 -4.73
C ILE A 32 4.90 -0.88 -5.35
N THR A 33 4.74 -2.00 -6.08
CA THR A 33 5.83 -2.73 -6.73
C THR A 33 6.42 -1.98 -7.94
N SER A 34 5.67 -1.08 -8.58
CA SER A 34 6.18 -0.31 -9.72
C SER A 34 7.30 0.65 -9.33
N ILE A 35 7.30 1.18 -8.11
CA ILE A 35 8.34 2.10 -7.61
C ILE A 35 9.72 1.42 -7.64
N PRO A 36 9.96 0.29 -6.95
CA PRO A 36 11.26 -0.38 -6.99
C PRO A 36 11.62 -0.87 -8.40
N ILE A 37 10.65 -1.31 -9.21
CA ILE A 37 10.93 -1.71 -10.60
C ILE A 37 11.47 -0.53 -11.42
N ILE A 38 10.78 0.63 -11.37
CA ILE A 38 11.21 1.82 -12.11
C ILE A 38 12.58 2.31 -11.62
N THR A 39 12.78 2.35 -10.30
CA THR A 39 14.08 2.71 -9.71
C THR A 39 15.18 1.77 -10.17
N PHE A 40 14.94 0.45 -10.16
CA PHE A 40 15.90 -0.54 -10.60
C PHE A 40 16.27 -0.37 -12.08
N VAL A 41 15.28 -0.13 -12.94
CA VAL A 41 15.51 0.11 -14.37
C VAL A 41 16.36 1.35 -14.58
N ILE A 42 16.06 2.45 -13.89
CA ILE A 42 16.85 3.70 -13.98
C ILE A 42 18.29 3.46 -13.53
N LEU A 43 18.49 2.84 -12.37
CA LEU A 43 19.83 2.54 -11.84
C LEU A 43 20.62 1.57 -12.75
N SER A 44 19.93 0.59 -13.34
CA SER A 44 20.56 -0.36 -14.28
C SER A 44 21.00 0.31 -15.58
N VAL A 45 20.20 1.25 -16.10
CA VAL A 45 20.59 2.04 -17.27
C VAL A 45 21.83 2.89 -16.95
N LEU A 46 21.86 3.53 -15.78
CA LEU A 46 23.02 4.31 -15.34
C LEU A 46 24.26 3.43 -15.17
N LEU A 47 24.13 2.27 -14.51
CA LEU A 47 25.23 1.30 -14.38
C LEU A 47 25.74 0.85 -15.76
N SER A 48 24.85 0.59 -16.73
CA SER A 48 25.27 0.24 -18.09
C SER A 48 26.08 1.35 -18.77
N LEU A 49 25.79 2.62 -18.50
CA LEU A 49 26.61 3.73 -19.01
C LEU A 49 28.01 3.73 -18.38
N PHE A 50 28.13 3.47 -17.08
CA PHE A 50 29.42 3.34 -16.40
C PHE A 50 30.25 2.21 -16.99
N ILE A 51 29.66 1.02 -17.14
CA ILE A 51 30.31 -0.14 -17.75
C ILE A 51 30.81 0.19 -19.16
N LYS A 52 30.03 0.94 -19.96
CA LYS A 52 30.48 1.37 -21.30
C LYS A 52 31.63 2.37 -21.24
N MET A 53 31.59 3.30 -20.28
CA MET A 53 32.71 4.24 -20.06
C MET A 53 33.99 3.49 -19.69
N ASP A 54 33.89 2.47 -18.84
CA ASP A 54 35.01 1.61 -18.46
C ASP A 54 35.61 0.89 -19.65
N ILE A 55 34.77 0.25 -20.48
CA ILE A 55 35.21 -0.43 -21.70
C ILE A 55 35.96 0.55 -22.63
N VAL A 56 35.45 1.77 -22.82
CA VAL A 56 36.12 2.80 -23.64
C VAL A 56 37.44 3.24 -23.02
N PHE A 57 37.47 3.42 -21.70
CA PHE A 57 38.68 3.78 -20.95
C PHE A 57 39.76 2.70 -21.08
N PHE A 58 39.40 1.42 -20.94
CA PHE A 58 40.32 0.29 -21.10
C PHE A 58 40.86 0.18 -22.53
N LYS A 59 40.02 0.47 -23.54
CA LYS A 59 40.45 0.51 -24.95
C LYS A 59 41.50 1.59 -25.18
N ALA A 60 41.28 2.78 -24.62
CA ALA A 60 42.15 3.93 -24.82
C ALA A 60 43.54 3.75 -24.19
N HIS A 61 43.64 3.00 -23.10
CA HIS A 61 44.90 2.76 -22.37
C HIS A 61 45.67 1.51 -22.84
N GLY A 62 45.38 1.04 -24.06
CA GLY A 62 46.33 0.23 -24.82
C GLY A 62 46.38 -1.26 -24.46
N TYR A 63 45.24 -1.87 -24.10
CA TYR A 63 45.21 -3.33 -23.91
C TYR A 63 45.45 -4.07 -25.24
N ALA A 64 46.57 -4.78 -25.34
CA ALA A 64 47.04 -5.40 -26.59
C ALA A 64 46.09 -6.46 -27.17
N ASN A 65 45.18 -7.02 -26.35
CA ASN A 65 44.15 -8.00 -26.74
C ASN A 65 42.74 -7.53 -26.36
N PHE A 66 42.40 -6.27 -26.65
CA PHE A 66 41.15 -5.64 -26.22
C PHE A 66 39.88 -6.39 -26.65
N GLU A 67 39.84 -6.99 -27.85
CA GLU A 67 38.64 -7.72 -28.31
C GLU A 67 38.33 -8.93 -27.44
N GLN A 68 39.34 -9.75 -27.15
CA GLN A 68 39.20 -10.91 -26.27
C GLN A 68 38.88 -10.49 -24.83
N PHE A 69 39.47 -9.39 -24.36
CA PHE A 69 39.14 -8.82 -23.06
C PHE A 69 37.69 -8.33 -22.98
N ASN A 70 37.20 -7.64 -24.00
CA ASN A 70 35.84 -7.11 -24.04
C ASN A 70 34.79 -8.23 -24.01
N GLU A 71 35.02 -9.33 -24.74
CA GLU A 71 34.13 -10.49 -24.70
C GLU A 71 34.08 -11.12 -23.31
N VAL A 72 35.25 -11.41 -22.72
CA VAL A 72 35.35 -11.97 -21.35
C VAL A 72 34.75 -11.02 -20.30
N PHE A 73 34.95 -9.72 -20.46
CA PHE A 73 34.42 -8.70 -19.57
C PHE A 73 32.88 -8.63 -19.62
N VAL A 74 32.31 -8.63 -20.82
CA VAL A 74 30.83 -8.62 -20.99
C VAL A 74 30.22 -9.91 -20.45
N ASP A 75 30.81 -11.07 -20.75
CA ASP A 75 30.34 -12.37 -20.26
C ASP A 75 30.39 -12.45 -18.73
N TYR A 76 31.47 -11.94 -18.13
CA TYR A 76 31.59 -11.88 -16.68
C TYR A 76 30.48 -11.04 -16.05
N ILE A 77 30.23 -9.84 -16.57
CA ILE A 77 29.17 -8.96 -16.05
C ILE A 77 27.79 -9.56 -16.24
N LEU A 78 27.54 -10.22 -17.38
CA LEU A 78 26.26 -10.87 -17.64
C LEU A 78 26.04 -12.06 -16.68
N SER A 79 27.09 -12.85 -16.41
CA SER A 79 27.03 -13.92 -15.41
C SER A 79 26.65 -13.38 -14.02
N GLN A 80 27.27 -12.27 -13.61
CA GLN A 80 26.99 -11.65 -12.31
C GLN A 80 25.55 -11.12 -12.23
N LEU A 81 25.05 -10.50 -13.29
CA LEU A 81 23.65 -10.07 -13.36
C LEU A 81 22.67 -11.26 -13.32
N LEU A 82 23.03 -12.39 -13.93
CA LEU A 82 22.22 -13.61 -13.87
C LEU A 82 22.13 -14.19 -12.45
N GLU A 83 23.19 -14.11 -11.65
CA GLU A 83 23.18 -14.55 -10.25
C GLU A 83 22.16 -13.75 -9.42
N TYR A 84 22.05 -12.44 -9.66
CA TYR A 84 21.07 -11.59 -8.98
C TYR A 84 19.64 -11.71 -9.51
N CYS A 85 19.44 -12.27 -10.71
CA CYS A 85 18.13 -12.33 -11.37
C CYS A 85 17.07 -13.08 -10.52
N ALA A 86 17.47 -14.20 -9.91
CA ALA A 86 16.58 -14.97 -9.03
C ALA A 86 16.18 -14.16 -7.78
N ILE A 87 17.15 -13.46 -7.17
CA ILE A 87 16.94 -12.63 -5.98
C ILE A 87 16.02 -11.44 -6.30
N ILE A 88 16.27 -10.74 -7.42
CA ILE A 88 15.46 -9.60 -7.87
C ILE A 88 14.01 -10.05 -8.16
N THR A 89 13.85 -11.18 -8.85
CA THR A 89 12.52 -11.73 -9.17
C THR A 89 11.76 -12.10 -7.90
N ALA A 90 12.42 -12.80 -6.98
CA ALA A 90 11.84 -13.16 -5.69
C ALA A 90 11.47 -11.91 -4.87
N PHE A 91 12.33 -10.90 -4.88
CA PHE A 91 12.10 -9.64 -4.20
C PHE A 91 10.87 -8.90 -4.74
N PHE A 92 10.76 -8.68 -6.06
CA PHE A 92 9.60 -8.01 -6.64
C PHE A 92 8.30 -8.78 -6.41
N PHE A 93 8.35 -10.12 -6.45
CA PHE A 93 7.21 -10.95 -6.08
C PHE A 93 6.83 -10.78 -4.60
N ALA A 94 7.81 -10.71 -3.70
CA ALA A 94 7.60 -10.45 -2.28
C ALA A 94 7.00 -9.04 -2.05
N THR A 95 7.50 -8.01 -2.75
CA THR A 95 6.93 -6.65 -2.70
C THR A 95 5.50 -6.62 -3.21
N LEU A 96 5.18 -7.38 -4.27
CA LEU A 96 3.81 -7.50 -4.77
C LEU A 96 2.89 -8.13 -3.73
N CYS A 97 3.32 -9.23 -3.10
CA CYS A 97 2.59 -9.85 -2.00
C CYS A 97 2.38 -8.85 -0.85
N PHE A 98 3.43 -8.15 -0.44
CA PHE A 98 3.36 -7.13 0.60
C PHE A 98 2.37 -6.00 0.25
N GLY A 99 2.34 -5.56 -1.01
CA GLY A 99 1.37 -4.58 -1.49
C GLY A 99 -0.08 -5.08 -1.43
N ILE A 100 -0.33 -6.37 -1.70
CA ILE A 100 -1.66 -6.99 -1.52
C ILE A 100 -2.05 -6.98 -0.05
N TYR A 101 -1.12 -7.32 0.85
CA TYR A 101 -1.33 -7.28 2.29
C TYR A 101 -1.66 -5.87 2.78
N LEU A 102 -0.87 -4.85 2.39
CA LEU A 102 -1.14 -3.46 2.74
C LEU A 102 -2.52 -3.03 2.26
N SER A 103 -2.91 -3.40 1.05
CA SER A 103 -4.22 -3.06 0.50
C SER A 103 -5.37 -3.70 1.28
N GLU A 104 -5.18 -4.91 1.80
CA GLU A 104 -6.18 -5.55 2.66
C GLU A 104 -6.31 -4.85 4.02
N LEU A 105 -5.20 -4.38 4.61
CA LEU A 105 -5.23 -3.58 5.83
C LEU A 105 -6.05 -2.30 5.64
N LEU A 106 -5.93 -1.63 4.49
CA LEU A 106 -6.72 -0.42 4.17
C LEU A 106 -8.23 -0.69 4.11
N LEU A 107 -8.64 -1.90 3.69
CA LEU A 107 -10.06 -2.28 3.59
C LEU A 107 -10.66 -2.76 4.92
N ARG A 108 -9.80 -3.17 5.85
CA ARG A 108 -10.21 -3.88 7.08
C ARG A 108 -11.27 -3.14 7.90
N PRO A 109 -11.13 -1.83 8.23
CA PRO A 109 -12.13 -1.14 9.06
C PRO A 109 -13.54 -1.16 8.43
N PHE A 110 -13.60 -1.02 7.10
CA PHE A 110 -14.86 -1.03 6.35
C PHE A 110 -15.50 -2.42 6.32
N LYS A 111 -14.69 -3.47 6.21
CA LYS A 111 -15.16 -4.85 6.27
C LYS A 111 -15.72 -5.20 7.63
N VAL A 112 -15.04 -4.81 8.71
CA VAL A 112 -15.53 -5.08 10.08
C VAL A 112 -16.91 -4.45 10.30
N ILE A 113 -17.11 -3.20 9.86
CA ILE A 113 -18.42 -2.54 9.89
C ILE A 113 -19.44 -3.28 9.01
N GLY A 114 -19.08 -3.57 7.75
CA GLY A 114 -19.98 -4.21 6.80
C GLY A 114 -20.42 -5.61 7.23
N ASP A 115 -19.48 -6.43 7.71
CA ASP A 115 -19.73 -7.80 8.15
C ASP A 115 -20.61 -7.83 9.41
N TYR A 116 -20.43 -6.89 10.35
CA TYR A 116 -21.35 -6.72 11.48
C TYR A 116 -22.77 -6.36 11.00
N CYS A 117 -22.89 -5.38 10.10
CA CYS A 117 -24.18 -4.97 9.54
C CYS A 117 -24.90 -6.11 8.81
N GLU A 118 -24.17 -6.93 8.05
CA GLU A 118 -24.73 -8.10 7.35
C GLU A 118 -25.17 -9.18 8.34
N ALA A 119 -24.35 -9.49 9.35
CA ALA A 119 -24.70 -10.48 10.36
C ALA A 119 -25.95 -10.08 11.16
N TYR A 120 -26.10 -8.80 11.48
CA TYR A 120 -27.29 -8.26 12.11
C TYR A 120 -28.54 -8.47 11.25
N VAL A 121 -28.48 -8.11 9.96
CA VAL A 121 -29.61 -8.26 9.02
C VAL A 121 -29.98 -9.73 8.80
N GLU A 122 -29.01 -10.64 8.89
CA GLU A 122 -29.24 -12.09 8.83
C GLU A 122 -29.78 -12.68 10.16
N GLY A 123 -30.02 -11.86 11.19
CA GLY A 123 -30.53 -12.30 12.49
C GLY A 123 -29.52 -13.09 13.32
N LYS A 124 -28.22 -13.02 12.98
CA LYS A 124 -27.16 -13.69 13.74
C LYS A 124 -26.84 -12.87 14.99
N LYS A 125 -26.73 -13.54 16.14
CA LYS A 125 -26.27 -12.89 17.38
C LYS A 125 -24.78 -12.57 17.25
N THR A 126 -24.46 -11.31 16.94
CA THR A 126 -23.09 -10.83 16.80
C THR A 126 -22.82 -9.63 17.69
N SER A 127 -21.64 -9.60 18.30
CA SER A 127 -21.12 -8.41 18.99
C SER A 127 -20.24 -7.63 18.04
N TYR A 128 -20.37 -6.31 18.01
CA TYR A 128 -19.43 -5.45 17.30
C TYR A 128 -18.14 -5.36 18.11
N ASP A 129 -17.07 -6.01 17.63
CA ASP A 129 -15.74 -6.00 18.27
C ASP A 129 -14.70 -5.49 17.28
N PRO A 130 -14.45 -4.16 17.25
CA PRO A 130 -13.43 -3.60 16.40
C PRO A 130 -12.03 -3.85 16.99
N ASP A 131 -11.23 -4.63 16.26
CA ASP A 131 -9.90 -5.04 16.68
C ASP A 131 -8.92 -3.84 16.76
N PHE A 132 -8.28 -3.65 17.92
CA PHE A 132 -7.57 -2.41 18.31
C PHE A 132 -6.37 -2.02 17.43
N PHE A 133 -5.79 -2.97 16.69
CA PHE A 133 -4.40 -2.84 16.18
C PHE A 133 -4.25 -2.17 14.81
N SER A 134 -5.30 -1.66 14.17
CA SER A 134 -5.20 -1.14 12.79
C SER A 134 -6.10 0.06 12.46
N ASP A 135 -6.65 0.71 13.47
CA ASP A 135 -7.91 1.38 13.27
C ASP A 135 -7.80 2.88 13.00
N LEU A 136 -8.62 3.28 12.03
CA LEU A 136 -9.19 4.62 11.94
C LEU A 136 -9.96 4.87 13.25
N LYS A 137 -9.23 5.31 14.27
CA LYS A 137 -9.69 5.44 15.65
C LYS A 137 -10.94 6.31 15.74
N LEU A 138 -11.07 7.29 14.87
CA LEU A 138 -12.29 8.09 14.79
C LEU A 138 -13.47 7.26 14.31
N LEU A 139 -13.32 6.58 13.17
CA LEU A 139 -14.37 5.77 12.57
C LEU A 139 -14.77 4.64 13.52
N THR A 140 -13.81 3.89 14.04
CA THR A 140 -14.02 2.76 14.95
C THR A 140 -14.75 3.16 16.23
N ARG A 141 -14.30 4.22 16.91
CA ARG A 141 -14.96 4.68 18.14
C ARG A 141 -16.36 5.20 17.87
N PHE A 142 -16.56 5.81 16.71
CA PHE A 142 -17.87 6.32 16.34
C PHE A 142 -18.82 5.20 15.95
N SER A 143 -18.37 4.19 15.20
CA SER A 143 -19.18 3.02 14.84
C SER A 143 -19.55 2.20 16.08
N GLU A 144 -18.61 2.01 17.02
CA GLU A 144 -18.88 1.35 18.30
C GLU A 144 -19.97 2.10 19.09
N TRP A 145 -19.80 3.42 19.25
CA TRP A 145 -20.81 4.25 19.91
C TRP A 145 -22.15 4.19 19.17
N PHE A 146 -22.13 4.30 17.84
CA PHE A 146 -23.32 4.29 17.00
C PHE A 146 -24.11 2.99 17.14
N PHE A 147 -23.46 1.84 16.97
CA PHE A 147 -24.12 0.54 17.05
C PHE A 147 -24.68 0.25 18.45
N ASN A 148 -23.90 0.52 19.50
CA ASN A 148 -24.39 0.38 20.87
C ASN A 148 -25.60 1.29 21.15
N THR A 149 -25.58 2.50 20.62
CA THR A 149 -26.67 3.46 20.80
C THR A 149 -27.94 3.00 20.07
N VAL A 150 -27.81 2.52 18.83
CA VAL A 150 -28.94 1.98 18.07
C VAL A 150 -29.52 0.75 18.75
N ASP A 151 -28.69 -0.17 19.25
CA ASP A 151 -29.13 -1.36 19.95
C ASP A 151 -29.91 -1.02 21.24
N ILE A 152 -29.45 -0.04 22.03
CA ILE A 152 -30.18 0.44 23.21
C ILE A 152 -31.53 1.06 22.82
N SER A 153 -31.57 1.88 21.77
CA SER A 153 -32.81 2.49 21.30
C SER A 153 -33.81 1.45 20.81
N LEU A 154 -33.36 0.41 20.13
CA LEU A 154 -34.21 -0.70 19.72
C LEU A 154 -34.76 -1.50 20.90
N GLN A 155 -33.95 -1.74 21.94
CA GLN A 155 -34.41 -2.38 23.18
C GLN A 155 -35.48 -1.55 23.89
N ASN A 156 -35.38 -0.22 23.80
CA ASN A 156 -36.36 0.72 24.34
C ASN A 156 -37.59 0.92 23.43
N GLY A 157 -37.65 0.25 22.27
CA GLY A 157 -38.77 0.28 21.33
C GLY A 157 -38.88 1.53 20.46
N LYS A 158 -38.08 2.57 20.71
CA LYS A 158 -38.12 3.85 19.99
C LYS A 158 -36.74 4.39 19.66
N LEU A 159 -36.55 4.81 18.41
CA LEU A 159 -35.37 5.52 17.94
C LEU A 159 -35.72 7.01 17.83
N ASN A 160 -35.53 7.74 18.94
CA ASN A 160 -35.62 9.19 18.93
C ASN A 160 -34.32 9.81 18.40
N PRO A 161 -34.34 11.04 17.87
CA PRO A 161 -33.11 11.76 17.55
C PRO A 161 -32.19 11.86 18.78
N ILE A 162 -30.95 11.42 18.63
CA ILE A 162 -29.97 11.40 19.73
C ILE A 162 -28.93 12.48 19.51
N GLU A 163 -28.64 13.21 20.57
CA GLU A 163 -27.54 14.17 20.56
C GLU A 163 -26.21 13.44 20.43
N VAL A 164 -25.49 13.78 19.36
CA VAL A 164 -24.17 13.22 19.09
C VAL A 164 -23.16 13.87 20.04
N PRO A 165 -22.28 13.09 20.71
CA PRO A 165 -21.28 13.65 21.62
C PRO A 165 -20.44 14.76 20.99
N ASP A 166 -20.14 15.81 21.76
CA ASP A 166 -19.45 17.02 21.28
C ASP A 166 -18.10 16.75 20.58
N LYS A 167 -17.41 15.69 20.99
CA LYS A 167 -16.17 15.23 20.35
C LYS A 167 -16.35 14.88 18.85
N PHE A 168 -17.56 14.53 18.41
CA PHE A 168 -17.87 14.13 17.04
C PHE A 168 -18.67 15.19 16.25
N THR A 169 -19.26 16.18 16.93
CA THR A 169 -20.06 17.23 16.26
C THR A 169 -19.20 18.18 15.44
N ARG A 170 -18.00 18.50 15.91
CA ARG A 170 -17.06 19.46 15.28
C ARG A 170 -16.38 18.95 14.00
N ILE A 171 -16.66 17.71 13.60
CA ILE A 171 -15.98 17.06 12.48
C ILE A 171 -16.78 17.25 11.18
N HIS A 172 -16.35 18.16 10.33
CA HIS A 172 -17.04 18.51 9.06
C HIS A 172 -16.28 18.12 7.80
N LYS A 173 -15.05 17.60 7.94
CA LYS A 173 -14.19 17.15 6.84
C LYS A 173 -13.39 15.91 7.28
N PRO A 174 -12.79 15.17 6.34
CA PRO A 174 -11.87 14.08 6.70
C PRO A 174 -10.81 14.56 7.69
N VAL A 175 -10.72 13.89 8.83
CA VAL A 175 -9.74 14.20 9.87
C VAL A 175 -8.47 13.41 9.59
N PHE A 176 -7.32 14.06 9.73
CA PHE A 176 -6.05 13.39 9.63
C PHE A 176 -5.84 12.45 10.83
N GLU A 177 -5.72 11.16 10.57
CA GLU A 177 -5.56 10.12 11.59
C GLU A 177 -4.09 9.77 11.74
N THR A 178 -3.39 10.55 12.59
CA THR A 178 -1.93 10.48 12.75
C THR A 178 -1.43 9.08 13.12
N GLY A 179 -2.13 8.37 14.01
CA GLY A 179 -1.73 7.02 14.42
C GLY A 179 -1.76 6.01 13.25
N PHE A 180 -2.88 5.99 12.53
CA PHE A 180 -3.03 5.17 11.32
C PHE A 180 -2.00 5.54 10.25
N PHE A 181 -1.80 6.85 10.00
CA PHE A 181 -0.83 7.31 9.02
C PHE A 181 0.60 6.92 9.39
N ILE A 182 1.02 7.07 10.64
CA ILE A 182 2.37 6.70 11.10
C ILE A 182 2.57 5.19 10.96
N GLN A 183 1.65 4.36 11.46
CA GLN A 183 1.76 2.90 11.34
C GLN A 183 1.87 2.46 9.88
N PHE A 184 1.02 3.02 9.03
CA PHE A 184 1.04 2.73 7.61
C PHE A 184 2.34 3.21 6.93
N SER A 185 2.78 4.42 7.25
CA SER A 185 4.01 4.99 6.70
C SER A 185 5.25 4.22 7.15
N LEU A 186 5.27 3.68 8.37
CA LEU A 186 6.35 2.81 8.86
C LEU A 186 6.45 1.51 8.05
N LEU A 187 5.31 0.87 7.75
CA LEU A 187 5.30 -0.34 6.91
C LEU A 187 5.81 -0.05 5.48
N VAL A 188 5.41 1.08 4.91
CA VAL A 188 5.90 1.52 3.60
C VAL A 188 7.39 1.87 3.63
N LEU A 189 7.85 2.53 4.71
CA LEU A 189 9.26 2.87 4.92
C LEU A 189 10.14 1.62 5.04
N MET A 190 9.69 0.60 5.77
CA MET A 190 10.41 -0.68 5.86
C MET A 190 10.61 -1.29 4.47
N SER A 191 9.57 -1.32 3.63
CA SER A 191 9.69 -1.79 2.23
C SER A 191 10.68 -0.94 1.42
N SER A 192 10.67 0.38 1.61
CA SER A 192 11.61 1.29 0.95
C SER A 192 13.05 1.03 1.38
N ILE A 193 13.31 0.82 2.67
CA ILE A 193 14.65 0.52 3.20
C ILE A 193 15.15 -0.82 2.67
N CYS A 194 14.32 -1.87 2.70
CA CYS A 194 14.70 -3.16 2.14
C CYS A 194 15.06 -3.07 0.66
N THR A 195 14.30 -2.28 -0.12
CA THR A 195 14.63 -2.03 -1.53
C THR A 195 15.96 -1.29 -1.66
N ALA A 196 16.15 -0.24 -0.87
CA ALA A 196 17.35 0.58 -0.93
C ALA A 196 18.61 -0.23 -0.65
N VAL A 197 18.59 -1.07 0.39
CA VAL A 197 19.68 -2.00 0.71
C VAL A 197 19.93 -2.95 -0.45
N LEU A 198 18.89 -3.58 -1.00
CA LEU A 198 19.04 -4.51 -2.12
C LEU A 198 19.70 -3.84 -3.34
N PHE A 199 19.27 -2.64 -3.71
CA PHE A 199 19.83 -1.94 -4.87
C PHE A 199 21.24 -1.43 -4.62
N TYR A 200 21.55 -1.00 -3.40
CA TYR A 200 22.90 -0.64 -3.01
C TYR A 200 23.85 -1.83 -3.20
N GLU A 201 23.47 -3.01 -2.68
CA GLU A 201 24.27 -4.23 -2.77
C GLU A 201 24.43 -4.71 -4.22
N ILE A 202 23.36 -4.74 -5.03
CA ILE A 202 23.43 -5.23 -6.41
C ILE A 202 24.23 -4.28 -7.30
N ILE A 203 23.87 -3.00 -7.32
CA ILE A 203 24.51 -2.03 -8.22
C ILE A 203 25.95 -1.75 -7.78
N GLY A 204 26.16 -1.56 -6.48
CA GLY A 204 27.50 -1.39 -5.91
C GLY A 204 28.36 -2.64 -6.08
N GLY A 205 27.81 -3.82 -5.86
CA GLY A 205 28.50 -5.10 -6.02
C GLY A 205 28.99 -5.34 -7.45
N VAL A 206 28.11 -5.16 -8.45
CA VAL A 206 28.50 -5.29 -9.87
C VAL A 206 29.60 -4.31 -10.24
N HIS A 207 29.49 -3.05 -9.82
CA HIS A 207 30.53 -2.06 -10.11
C HIS A 207 31.86 -2.35 -9.40
N GLN A 208 31.85 -2.76 -8.14
CA GLN A 208 33.08 -3.12 -7.42
C GLN A 208 33.82 -4.28 -8.11
N GLN A 209 33.09 -5.25 -8.66
CA GLN A 209 33.70 -6.33 -9.43
C GLN A 209 34.32 -5.84 -10.74
N VAL A 210 33.67 -4.92 -11.46
CA VAL A 210 34.25 -4.23 -12.64
C VAL A 210 35.57 -3.56 -12.27
N VAL A 211 35.56 -2.74 -11.22
CA VAL A 211 36.74 -2.01 -10.75
C VAL A 211 37.85 -2.97 -10.33
N LYS A 212 37.52 -4.03 -9.60
CA LYS A 212 38.51 -5.04 -9.17
C LYS A 212 39.17 -5.72 -10.37
N MET A 213 38.37 -6.14 -11.36
CA MET A 213 38.89 -6.73 -12.60
C MET A 213 39.79 -5.74 -13.35
N ALA A 214 39.40 -4.47 -13.41
CA ALA A 214 40.20 -3.43 -14.03
C ALA A 214 41.57 -3.27 -13.34
N ILE A 215 41.61 -3.25 -12.01
CA ILE A 215 42.85 -3.14 -11.23
C ILE A 215 43.77 -4.34 -11.44
N GLU A 216 43.22 -5.56 -11.54
CA GLU A 216 44.01 -6.79 -11.72
C GLU A 216 44.64 -6.88 -13.13
N ILE A 217 43.99 -6.28 -14.13
CA ILE A 217 44.37 -6.42 -15.54
C ILE A 217 45.18 -5.23 -16.05
N LEU A 218 44.90 -4.03 -15.54
CA LEU A 218 45.58 -2.81 -15.99
C LEU A 218 46.94 -2.63 -15.30
N PRO A 219 47.90 -2.01 -16.01
CA PRO A 219 49.18 -1.64 -15.39
C PRO A 219 48.93 -0.69 -14.22
N ASN A 220 49.73 -0.88 -13.16
CA ASN A 220 49.63 -0.08 -11.94
C ASN A 220 50.13 1.36 -12.17
N ASN A 221 49.26 2.20 -12.74
CA ASN A 221 49.47 3.62 -12.98
C ASN A 221 48.55 4.44 -12.07
N HIS A 222 49.11 5.49 -11.46
CA HIS A 222 48.39 6.43 -10.61
C HIS A 222 47.16 7.03 -11.32
N GLU A 223 47.25 7.33 -12.61
CA GLU A 223 46.14 7.91 -13.39
C GLU A 223 44.93 6.97 -13.48
N ILE A 224 45.19 5.67 -13.68
CA ILE A 224 44.16 4.62 -13.75
C ILE A 224 43.48 4.44 -12.40
N GLN A 225 44.26 4.37 -11.32
CA GLN A 225 43.72 4.27 -9.97
C GLN A 225 42.89 5.50 -9.58
N TYR A 226 43.39 6.69 -9.92
CA TYR A 226 42.65 7.94 -9.68
C TYR A 226 41.32 7.96 -10.44
N PHE A 227 41.28 7.53 -11.70
CA PHE A 227 40.05 7.42 -12.47
C PHE A 227 39.03 6.48 -11.81
N LEU A 228 39.43 5.24 -11.50
CA LEU A 228 38.53 4.21 -10.94
C LEU A 228 37.98 4.60 -9.55
N LEU A 229 38.80 5.25 -8.71
CA LEU A 229 38.36 5.74 -7.40
C LEU A 229 37.31 6.84 -7.55
N ASN A 230 37.57 7.86 -8.38
CA ASN A 230 36.61 8.94 -8.59
C ASN A 230 35.32 8.45 -9.24
N GLN A 231 35.42 7.51 -10.17
CA GLN A 231 34.25 6.89 -10.78
C GLN A 231 33.38 6.16 -9.74
N THR A 232 34.00 5.44 -8.80
CA THR A 232 33.29 4.80 -7.68
C THR A 232 32.53 5.82 -6.85
N THR A 233 33.15 6.98 -6.55
CA THR A 233 32.49 8.07 -5.84
C THR A 233 31.29 8.62 -6.63
N ILE A 234 31.45 8.87 -7.93
CA ILE A 234 30.36 9.38 -8.77
C ILE A 234 29.19 8.37 -8.82
N LEU A 235 29.49 7.08 -8.95
CA LEU A 235 28.44 6.06 -8.93
C LEU A 235 27.69 6.05 -7.59
N ASN A 236 28.42 6.15 -6.47
CA ASN A 236 27.80 6.19 -5.14
C ASN A 236 26.89 7.42 -4.98
N ASP A 237 27.31 8.59 -5.46
CA ASP A 237 26.49 9.80 -5.41
C ASP A 237 25.20 9.65 -6.23
N ILE A 238 25.30 9.08 -7.44
CA ILE A 238 24.15 8.78 -8.30
C ILE A 238 23.22 7.78 -7.63
N LEU A 239 23.78 6.72 -7.04
CA LEU A 239 23.02 5.68 -6.37
C LEU A 239 22.27 6.25 -5.17
N ILE A 240 22.95 7.01 -4.31
CA ILE A 240 22.33 7.70 -3.17
C ILE A 240 21.22 8.64 -3.64
N GLY A 241 21.47 9.44 -4.70
CA GLY A 241 20.45 10.31 -5.30
C GLY A 241 19.21 9.55 -5.79
N GLY A 242 19.42 8.41 -6.46
CA GLY A 242 18.35 7.52 -6.90
C GLY A 242 17.56 6.91 -5.75
N LEU A 243 18.24 6.53 -4.66
CA LEU A 243 17.61 6.00 -3.45
C LEU A 243 16.82 7.07 -2.68
N ILE A 244 17.28 8.33 -2.67
CA ILE A 244 16.52 9.45 -2.11
C ILE A 244 15.23 9.66 -2.89
N LEU A 245 15.32 9.70 -4.23
CA LEU A 245 14.13 9.85 -5.09
C LEU A 245 13.15 8.68 -4.87
N HIS A 246 13.67 7.46 -4.74
CA HIS A 246 12.90 6.27 -4.42
C HIS A 246 12.14 6.40 -3.09
N ALA A 247 12.80 6.87 -2.03
CA ALA A 247 12.16 7.13 -0.74
C ALA A 247 11.06 8.19 -0.84
N VAL A 248 11.28 9.26 -1.62
CA VAL A 248 10.27 10.30 -1.89
C VAL A 248 9.06 9.70 -2.62
N CYS A 249 9.26 8.86 -3.63
CA CYS A 249 8.17 8.17 -4.32
C CYS A 249 7.35 7.29 -3.37
N TYR A 250 8.00 6.58 -2.46
CA TYR A 250 7.33 5.77 -1.44
C TYR A 250 6.56 6.62 -0.41
N PHE A 251 7.10 7.77 -0.02
CA PHE A 251 6.40 8.72 0.83
C PHE A 251 5.11 9.25 0.15
N LEU A 252 5.20 9.65 -1.13
CA LEU A 252 4.05 10.06 -1.92
C LEU A 252 3.02 8.92 -2.08
N MET A 253 3.48 7.68 -2.24
CA MET A 253 2.61 6.49 -2.22
C MET A 253 1.88 6.34 -0.89
N GLY A 254 2.58 6.57 0.23
CA GLY A 254 1.99 6.58 1.57
C GLY A 254 0.82 7.57 1.69
N ILE A 255 1.02 8.81 1.20
CA ILE A 255 -0.03 9.83 1.15
C ILE A 255 -1.19 9.39 0.24
N ASN A 256 -0.90 8.84 -0.94
CA ASN A 256 -1.93 8.38 -1.87
C ASN A 256 -2.83 7.29 -1.25
N LEU A 257 -2.23 6.31 -0.59
CA LEU A 257 -2.93 5.21 0.04
C LEU A 257 -3.72 5.67 1.27
N TYR A 258 -3.21 6.63 2.04
CA TYR A 258 -3.95 7.27 3.12
C TYR A 258 -5.23 7.96 2.62
N GLN A 259 -5.15 8.71 1.52
CA GLN A 259 -6.31 9.38 0.92
C GLN A 259 -7.38 8.40 0.42
N LYS A 260 -7.00 7.16 0.07
CA LYS A 260 -7.95 6.09 -0.29
C LYS A 260 -8.80 5.62 0.88
N VAL A 261 -8.46 5.99 2.11
CA VAL A 261 -9.14 5.52 3.32
C VAL A 261 -9.80 6.67 4.09
N SER A 262 -9.14 7.82 4.21
CA SER A 262 -9.64 8.94 5.03
C SER A 262 -10.97 9.54 4.52
N ALA A 263 -11.09 9.76 3.21
CA ALA A 263 -12.31 10.26 2.59
C ALA A 263 -13.52 9.32 2.76
N PRO A 264 -13.43 8.02 2.45
CA PRO A 264 -14.57 7.12 2.62
C PRO A 264 -14.91 6.87 4.10
N ALA A 265 -13.92 6.87 5.00
CA ALA A 265 -14.14 6.81 6.44
C ALA A 265 -15.01 7.98 6.92
N PHE A 266 -14.70 9.19 6.46
CA PHE A 266 -15.52 10.36 6.75
C PHE A 266 -16.94 10.25 6.18
N GLY A 267 -17.10 9.72 4.96
CA GLY A 267 -18.43 9.53 4.37
C GLY A 267 -19.33 8.57 5.16
N ILE A 268 -18.76 7.46 5.65
CA ILE A 268 -19.48 6.51 6.52
C ILE A 268 -19.81 7.16 7.86
N PHE A 269 -18.83 7.79 8.51
CA PHE A 269 -19.01 8.54 9.76
C PHE A 269 -20.13 9.58 9.63
N ALA A 270 -20.10 10.41 8.58
CA ALA A 270 -21.08 11.46 8.36
C ALA A 270 -22.50 10.89 8.17
N THR A 271 -22.61 9.74 7.51
CA THR A 271 -23.90 9.07 7.30
C THR A 271 -24.46 8.52 8.61
N MET A 272 -23.67 7.77 9.38
CA MET A 272 -24.07 7.27 10.70
C MET A 272 -24.48 8.43 11.63
N ARG A 273 -23.73 9.53 11.60
CA ARG A 273 -24.05 10.75 12.36
C ARG A 273 -25.34 11.43 11.91
N SER A 274 -25.61 11.46 10.61
CA SER A 274 -26.85 12.02 10.07
C SER A 274 -28.05 11.16 10.47
N PHE A 275 -27.89 9.84 10.39
CA PHE A 275 -28.91 8.86 10.74
C PHE A 275 -29.34 8.98 12.21
N ILE A 276 -28.38 8.98 13.15
CA ILE A 276 -28.69 9.05 14.59
C ILE A 276 -29.32 10.40 15.01
N LYS A 277 -29.12 11.46 14.21
CA LYS A 277 -29.76 12.77 14.38
C LYS A 277 -31.20 12.83 13.84
N GLY A 278 -31.78 11.70 13.46
CA GLY A 278 -33.16 11.63 12.98
C GLY A 278 -33.32 11.67 11.46
N ARG A 279 -32.23 11.79 10.67
CA ARG A 279 -32.33 11.71 9.21
C ARG A 279 -32.23 10.26 8.76
N TYR A 280 -33.27 9.46 9.07
CA TYR A 280 -33.26 8.01 8.86
C TYR A 280 -33.17 7.56 7.40
N ASP A 281 -33.47 8.45 6.44
CA ASP A 281 -33.27 8.19 5.00
C ASP A 281 -31.81 8.34 4.54
N SER A 282 -30.89 8.73 5.43
CA SER A 282 -29.47 8.91 5.09
C SER A 282 -28.84 7.58 4.65
N ARG A 283 -28.15 7.58 3.51
CA ARG A 283 -27.44 6.42 2.95
C ARG A 283 -26.03 6.80 2.55
N VAL A 284 -25.11 5.84 2.70
CA VAL A 284 -23.73 6.00 2.26
C VAL A 284 -23.69 5.90 0.74
N HIS A 285 -23.21 6.97 0.09
CA HIS A 285 -22.92 6.98 -1.34
C HIS A 285 -21.53 7.58 -1.58
N LEU A 286 -20.58 6.73 -1.95
CA LEU A 286 -19.18 7.12 -2.16
C LEU A 286 -18.84 7.13 -3.66
N ILE A 287 -18.68 8.32 -4.23
CA ILE A 287 -18.26 8.49 -5.63
C ILE A 287 -16.74 8.29 -5.72
N GLY A 288 -16.28 7.43 -6.63
CA GLY A 288 -14.85 7.15 -6.82
C GLY A 288 -14.26 6.08 -5.89
N PHE A 289 -15.04 5.56 -4.95
CA PHE A 289 -14.62 4.51 -4.00
C PHE A 289 -15.36 3.18 -4.28
N TYR A 290 -15.28 2.72 -5.54
CA TYR A 290 -16.02 1.54 -6.00
C TYR A 290 -15.71 0.30 -5.15
N TYR A 291 -14.46 0.10 -4.76
CA TYR A 291 -14.01 -1.01 -3.91
C TYR A 291 -14.65 -1.08 -2.52
N LEU A 292 -15.33 -0.03 -2.05
CA LEU A 292 -16.08 -0.03 -0.79
C LEU A 292 -17.60 -0.21 -0.98
N ARG A 293 -18.10 -0.25 -2.22
CA ARG A 293 -19.53 -0.41 -2.51
C ARG A 293 -20.14 -1.65 -1.83
N PRO A 294 -19.50 -2.84 -1.81
CA PRO A 294 -20.07 -3.98 -1.11
C PRO A 294 -20.33 -3.68 0.37
N GLN A 295 -19.34 -3.11 1.06
CA GLN A 295 -19.44 -2.79 2.49
C GLN A 295 -20.45 -1.66 2.76
N CYS A 296 -20.49 -0.63 1.90
CA CYS A 296 -21.50 0.43 1.98
C CYS A 296 -22.92 -0.10 1.74
N ARG A 297 -23.11 -1.09 0.86
CA ARG A 297 -24.41 -1.74 0.64
C ARG A 297 -24.86 -2.51 1.88
N LYS A 298 -23.95 -3.24 2.55
CA LYS A 298 -24.25 -3.94 3.82
C LYS A 298 -24.73 -2.95 4.89
N LEU A 299 -24.00 -1.85 5.08
CA LEU A 299 -24.39 -0.78 6.00
C LEU A 299 -25.74 -0.15 5.62
N ASN A 300 -25.96 0.17 4.35
CA ASN A 300 -27.24 0.75 3.89
C ASN A 300 -28.43 -0.21 4.10
N LYS A 301 -28.24 -1.52 3.95
CA LYS A 301 -29.26 -2.53 4.28
C LYS A 301 -29.56 -2.54 5.78
N TYR A 302 -28.54 -2.51 6.61
CA TYR A 302 -28.69 -2.40 8.06
C TYR A 302 -29.49 -1.14 8.43
N LEU A 303 -29.10 0.04 7.94
CA LEU A 303 -29.83 1.29 8.22
C LEU A 303 -31.30 1.24 7.76
N ALA A 304 -31.56 0.58 6.62
CA ALA A 304 -32.93 0.40 6.14
C ALA A 304 -33.75 -0.55 7.04
N GLU A 305 -33.12 -1.59 7.57
CA GLU A 305 -33.77 -2.53 8.50
C GLU A 305 -34.10 -1.84 9.83
N ILE A 306 -33.15 -1.07 10.38
CA ILE A 306 -33.39 -0.24 11.58
C ILE A 306 -34.50 0.78 11.35
N GLN A 307 -34.54 1.42 10.17
CA GLN A 307 -35.62 2.36 9.86
C GLN A 307 -36.99 1.66 9.81
N LYS A 308 -37.07 0.46 9.24
CA LYS A 308 -38.33 -0.31 9.18
C LYS A 308 -38.78 -0.77 10.56
N SER A 309 -37.86 -1.25 11.39
CA SER A 309 -38.20 -1.72 12.73
C SER A 309 -38.79 -0.60 13.59
N VAL A 310 -38.31 0.63 13.41
CA VAL A 310 -38.78 1.82 14.15
C VAL A 310 -40.09 2.39 13.59
N VAL A 311 -40.26 2.50 12.27
CA VAL A 311 -41.48 3.06 11.65
C VAL A 311 -42.70 2.15 11.88
N ASN A 312 -42.48 0.85 12.04
CA ASN A 312 -43.56 -0.08 12.34
C ASN A 312 -43.99 -0.05 13.82
N SER A 313 -43.09 0.30 14.76
CA SER A 313 -43.45 0.46 16.19
C SER A 313 -44.33 1.69 16.43
N ASP A 314 -44.06 2.81 15.77
CA ASP A 314 -44.85 4.04 15.93
C ASP A 314 -46.30 3.86 15.40
N LYS A 315 -46.50 3.04 14.36
CA LYS A 315 -47.84 2.76 13.82
C LYS A 315 -48.70 1.84 14.68
N SER A 316 -48.08 1.01 15.52
CA SER A 316 -48.81 0.16 16.47
C SER A 316 -49.26 0.92 17.72
N GLU A 317 -48.58 2.00 18.11
CA GLU A 317 -48.99 2.81 19.26
C GLU A 317 -50.12 3.80 18.93
N ASP A 318 -50.28 4.23 17.67
CA ASP A 318 -51.38 5.11 17.23
C ASP A 318 -52.72 4.36 17.03
N GLN A 319 -52.77 3.04 17.28
CA GLN A 319 -53.97 2.20 17.12
C GLN A 319 -54.54 1.64 18.44
N ASP A 320 -53.91 1.94 19.59
CA ASP A 320 -54.38 1.62 20.94
C ASP A 320 -54.84 2.87 21.70
#